data_AF-A0A9X9X246-F1
#
_entry.id   AF-A0A9X9X246-F1
#
_cell.length_a   1.000
_cell.length_b   1.000
_cell.length_c   1.000
_cell.angle_alpha   90.00
_cell.angle_beta   90.00
_cell.angle_gamma   90.00
#
_symmetry.space_group_name_H-M   'P 1'
#
loop_
_entity.id
_entity.type
_entity.pdbx_description
1 polymer ?
#
loop_
_entity_poly.entity_id
_entity_poly.type
_entity_poly.pdbx_seq_one_letter_code
_entity_poly.pdbx_strand_id
1 'polypeptide(L)' 'MTGSRLFFMVLYGVVALLGLFMAAGARDVGISIFGWGMLLFGVLNIFNAIKVHFDEAEARH' A
#
# COMPACT_ATOMS: atom_id res chain seq x y z
N MET A 1 -13.30 12.31 -2.88
CA MET A 1 -12.72 11.21 -2.07
C MET A 1 -13.58 10.98 -0.83
N THR A 2 -14.04 9.74 -0.60
CA THR A 2 -14.72 9.33 0.64
C THR A 2 -13.71 9.19 1.79
N GLY A 3 -14.05 9.58 3.01
CA GLY A 3 -13.14 9.52 4.17
C GLY A 3 -12.58 8.13 4.47
N SER A 4 -13.35 7.08 4.17
CA SER A 4 -12.91 5.68 4.29
C SER A 4 -11.74 5.33 3.35
N ARG A 5 -11.70 5.87 2.14
CA ARG A 5 -10.58 5.60 1.19
C ARG A 5 -9.28 6.24 1.64
N LEU A 6 -9.35 7.45 2.17
CA LEU A 6 -8.18 8.12 2.70
C LEU A 6 -7.57 7.32 3.87
N PHE A 7 -8.44 6.79 4.75
CA PHE A 7 -8.01 5.89 5.81
C PHE A 7 -7.28 4.65 5.27
N PHE A 8 -7.86 3.96 4.27
CA PHE A 8 -7.21 2.79 3.68
C PHE A 8 -5.89 3.12 2.98
N MET A 9 -5.78 4.25 2.27
CA MET A 9 -4.52 4.69 1.68
C MET A 9 -3.43 4.92 2.73
N VAL A 10 -3.76 5.62 3.82
CA VAL A 10 -2.83 5.87 4.91
C VAL A 10 -2.43 4.55 5.57
N LEU A 11 -3.40 3.66 5.84
CA LEU A 11 -3.15 2.35 6.42
C LEU A 11 -2.20 1.51 5.55
N TYR A 12 -2.45 1.42 4.24
CA TYR A 12 -1.57 0.71 3.31
C TYR A 12 -0.20 1.36 3.21
N GLY A 13 -0.12 2.69 3.31
CA GLY A 13 1.16 3.41 3.39
C GLY A 13 1.95 3.04 4.62
N VAL A 14 1.31 2.97 5.79
CA VAL A 14 1.94 2.53 7.04
C VAL A 14 2.42 1.08 6.93
N VAL A 15 1.59 0.18 6.39
CA VAL A 15 1.98 -1.23 6.18
C VAL A 15 3.18 -1.35 5.23
N ALA A 16 3.21 -0.55 4.15
CA ALA A 16 4.32 -0.54 3.21
C ALA A 16 5.63 -0.07 3.88
N LEU A 17 5.56 0.99 4.69
CA LEU A 17 6.70 1.51 5.44
C LEU A 17 7.19 0.53 6.51
N LEU A 18 6.27 -0.16 7.20
CA LEU A 18 6.61 -1.22 8.14
C LEU A 18 7.30 -2.38 7.44
N GLY A 19 6.84 -2.79 6.25
CA GLY A 19 7.51 -3.80 5.43
C GLY A 19 8.92 -3.39 5.01
N LEU A 20 9.11 -2.14 4.61
CA LEU A 20 10.43 -1.61 4.28
C LEU A 20 11.37 -1.61 5.49
N PHE A 21 10.88 -1.21 6.65
CA PHE A 21 11.64 -1.25 7.89
C PHE A 21 12.02 -2.68 8.28
N MET A 22 11.09 -3.63 8.15
CA MET A 22 11.34 -5.04 8.40
C MET A 22 12.37 -5.62 7.43
N ALA A 23 12.30 -5.25 6.14
CA ALA A 23 13.27 -5.68 5.14
C ALA A 23 14.67 -5.10 5.40
N ALA A 24 14.76 -3.85 5.87
CA ALA A 24 16.03 -3.19 6.19
C ALA A 24 16.71 -3.78 7.44
N GLY A 25 15.93 -4.23 8.43
CA GLY A 25 16.44 -4.87 9.65
C GLY A 25 16.59 -6.39 9.56
N ALA A 26 16.16 -7.01 8.47
CA ALA A 26 16.13 -8.46 8.34
C ALA A 26 17.54 -9.05 8.24
N ARG A 27 17.85 -9.97 9.16
CA ARG A 27 19.03 -10.84 9.09
C ARG A 27 18.73 -12.16 8.39
N ASP A 28 17.46 -12.57 8.37
CA ASP A 28 16.97 -13.80 7.76
C ASP A 28 16.25 -13.52 6.44
N VAL A 29 16.58 -14.28 5.40
CA VAL A 29 16.04 -14.13 4.04
C VAL A 29 14.51 -14.17 4.02
N GLY A 30 13.89 -14.99 4.87
CA GLY A 30 12.43 -15.08 4.98
C GLY A 30 11.78 -13.75 5.39
N ILE A 31 12.38 -13.03 6.35
CA ILE A 31 11.88 -11.74 6.82
C ILE A 31 12.13 -10.66 5.76
N SER A 32 13.26 -10.71 5.05
CA SER A 32 13.53 -9.81 3.93
C SER A 32 12.48 -9.95 2.84
N ILE A 33 12.17 -11.18 2.39
CA ILE A 33 11.16 -11.44 1.35
C ILE A 33 9.78 -10.96 1.82
N PHE A 34 9.43 -11.23 3.08
CA PHE A 34 8.16 -10.79 3.65
C PHE A 34 8.05 -9.26 3.68
N GLY A 35 9.10 -8.55 4.11
CA GLY A 35 9.15 -7.10 4.12
C GLY A 35 8.99 -6.47 2.73
N TRP A 36 9.68 -7.03 1.73
CA TRP A 36 9.52 -6.65 0.32
C TRP A 36 8.11 -6.94 -0.21
N GLY A 37 7.51 -8.07 0.19
CA GLY A 37 6.13 -8.41 -0.14
C GLY A 37 5.12 -7.41 0.42
N MET A 38 5.28 -7.01 1.68
CA MET A 38 4.42 -5.99 2.32
C MET A 38 4.59 -4.61 1.68
N LEU A 39 5.82 -4.22 1.34
CA LEU A 39 6.09 -2.98 0.61
C LEU A 39 5.34 -2.97 -0.73
N LEU A 40 5.54 -4.03 -1.54
CA LEU A 40 4.90 -4.15 -2.84
C LEU A 40 3.37 -4.16 -2.71
N PHE A 41 2.84 -4.94 -1.76
CA PHE A 41 1.41 -5.03 -1.52
C PHE A 41 0.80 -3.68 -1.14
N GLY A 42 1.41 -2.95 -0.19
CA GLY A 42 0.91 -1.64 0.23
C GLY A 42 0.96 -0.61 -0.91
N VAL A 43 2.04 -0.57 -1.68
CA VAL A 43 2.16 0.34 -2.83
C VAL A 43 1.11 0.04 -3.91
N LEU A 44 0.92 -1.22 -4.27
CA LEU A 44 -0.08 -1.63 -5.27
C LEU A 44 -1.51 -1.31 -4.82
N ASN A 45 -1.83 -1.49 -3.54
CA ASN A 45 -3.14 -1.14 -3.01
C ASN A 45 -3.40 0.37 -3.00
N ILE A 46 -2.40 1.18 -2.66
CA ILE A 46 -2.52 2.65 -2.77
C ILE A 46 -2.78 3.04 -4.23
N PHE A 47 -1.99 2.49 -5.16
CA PHE A 47 -2.16 2.78 -6.58
C PHE A 47 -3.55 2.37 -7.09
N ASN A 48 -4.04 1.19 -6.69
CA ASN A 48 -5.38 0.74 -7.02
C ASN A 48 -6.46 1.68 -6.44
N ALA A 49 -6.33 2.11 -5.19
CA ALA A 49 -7.26 3.04 -4.56
C ALA A 49 -7.30 4.40 -5.28
N ILE A 50 -6.14 4.89 -5.74
CA ILE A 50 -6.06 6.09 -6.60
C ILE A 50 -6.80 5.83 -7.90
N LYS A 51 -6.48 4.74 -8.60
CA LYS A 51 -7.08 4.42 -9.90
C LYS A 51 -8.59 4.30 -9.82
N VAL A 52 -9.13 3.54 -8.87
CA VAL A 52 -10.58 3.40 -8.67
C VAL A 52 -11.24 4.75 -8.38
N HIS A 53 -10.55 5.67 -7.69
CA HIS A 53 -11.09 7.00 -7.48
C HIS A 53 -11.25 7.79 -8.79
N PHE A 54 -10.27 7.69 -9.69
CA PHE A 54 -10.34 8.32 -11.01
C PHE A 54 -11.35 7.61 -11.92
N ASP A 55 -11.38 6.28 -11.96
CA ASP A 55 -12.37 5.51 -12.74
C ASP A 55 -13.80 5.88 -12.31
N GLU A 56 -14.06 6.08 -11.01
CA GLU A 56 -15.37 6.54 -10.53
C GLU A 56 -15.68 8.01 -10.84
N ALA A 57 -14.66 8.85 -10.98
CA ALA A 57 -14.85 10.24 -11.38
C ALA A 57 -15.20 10.31 -12.88
N GLU A 58 -14.53 9.49 -13.69
CA GLU A 58 -14.77 9.39 -15.13
C GLU A 58 -16.13 8.75 -15.43
N ALA A 59 -16.55 7.74 -14.67
CA ALA A 59 -17.88 7.13 -14.80
C ALA A 59 -19.06 8.02 -14.38
N ARG A 60 -18.80 9.17 -13.73
CA ARG A 60 -19.81 10.17 -13.36
C ARG A 60 -19.95 11.30 -14.39
N HIS A 61 -19.07 11.36 -15.39
CA HIS A 61 -19.12 12.29 -16.51
C HIS A 61 -19.78 11.64 -17.74
#